data_AF-A0A067T9H5-F1
#
_entry.id   AF-A0A067T9H5-F1
#
_cell.length_a   1.000
_cell.length_b   1.000
_cell.length_c   1.000
_cell.angle_alpha   90.00
_cell.angle_beta   90.00
_cell.angle_gamma   90.00
#
_symmetry.space_group_name_H-M   'P 1'
#
loop_
_entity.id
_entity.type
_entity.pdbx_description
1 polymer ?
#
loop_
_entity_poly.entity_id
_entity_poly.type
_entity_poly.pdbx_seq_one_letter_code
_entity_poly.pdbx_strand_id
1 'polypeptide(L)'
;MISLLIATLAIIPSPFSTKAQALSPDSDVGNAAAIPSGAVSVPPSSFAVLGQNATFRQNGATEHFNPTNTTPPFFQIFHPDFLSVLGPDAFVRVIAENATFASGFAFEAPIFHVQTNEIFFASSVVPPESSMTHNNRISKINMTLVEIALAQKVASINVPFETLSLPDTVQITNGGTGPFRGNLLFATRGRGTLPSALVLVNPKAPNNATVLLDNFFARQFDSMNDVKIHPSGNIFFTDDSLGFIRDEKPAPLLPSQVYMFDPQSGLVRVVADNVVIPNGIAFNPSGKIAYIGDSAAIGTDPTLPSTVYAYDVDPETFAFNNRRVFAYIDSGIPDGIEVDTGGNLYVASADGVQIFRKDGVLLGKVFIGSNVANMAFAGDGRLVVLAGTSVFLAKIAAKGSLVTS
;
A
#
# COMPACT_ATOMS: atom_id res chain seq x y z
N MET A 1 -17.59 12.32 -59.65
CA MET A 1 -18.59 11.24 -59.68
C MET A 1 -17.91 9.97 -59.19
N ILE A 2 -18.53 9.27 -58.24
CA ILE A 2 -18.32 7.92 -57.65
C ILE A 2 -18.84 8.08 -56.21
N SER A 3 -20.14 8.19 -56.01
CA SER A 3 -21.16 7.12 -55.82
C SER A 3 -20.89 6.24 -54.59
N LEU A 4 -21.66 6.57 -53.55
CA LEU A 4 -21.80 5.94 -52.25
C LEU A 4 -22.56 4.61 -52.40
N LEU A 5 -22.07 3.51 -51.83
CA LEU A 5 -22.82 2.25 -51.71
C LEU A 5 -23.21 2.06 -50.24
N ILE A 6 -24.49 2.30 -49.94
CA ILE A 6 -25.12 1.96 -48.66
C ILE A 6 -25.62 0.52 -48.79
N ALA A 7 -25.10 -0.38 -47.96
CA ALA A 7 -25.64 -1.73 -47.81
C ALA A 7 -26.58 -1.76 -46.59
N THR A 8 -27.87 -1.94 -46.86
CA THR A 8 -28.93 -2.23 -45.88
C THR A 8 -28.77 -3.66 -45.38
N LEU A 9 -28.48 -3.84 -44.09
CA LEU A 9 -28.55 -5.15 -43.44
C LEU A 9 -29.93 -5.31 -42.80
N ALA A 10 -30.68 -6.32 -43.26
CA ALA A 10 -31.98 -6.69 -42.74
C ALA A 10 -31.86 -7.33 -41.34
N ILE A 11 -32.74 -6.93 -40.42
CA ILE A 11 -32.89 -7.52 -39.10
C ILE A 11 -33.62 -8.86 -39.24
N ILE A 12 -32.93 -9.96 -38.93
CA ILE A 12 -33.53 -11.29 -38.75
C ILE A 12 -33.84 -11.45 -37.26
N PRO A 13 -35.08 -11.75 -36.83
CA PRO A 13 -35.37 -12.05 -35.43
C PRO A 13 -34.82 -13.44 -35.08
N SER A 14 -33.97 -13.49 -34.05
CA SER A 14 -33.43 -14.74 -33.49
C SER A 14 -34.49 -15.43 -32.60
N PRO A 15 -34.80 -16.72 -32.80
CA PRO A 15 -35.63 -17.49 -31.90
C PRO A 15 -34.72 -18.27 -30.94
N PHE A 16 -34.15 -17.60 -29.94
CA PHE A 16 -33.53 -18.28 -28.81
C PHE A 16 -34.14 -17.81 -27.50
N SER A 17 -35.17 -18.54 -27.08
CA SER A 17 -35.56 -18.65 -25.68
C SER A 17 -34.46 -19.43 -24.96
N THR A 18 -33.59 -18.73 -24.23
CA THR A 18 -32.71 -19.38 -23.25
C THR A 18 -33.35 -19.23 -21.88
N LYS A 19 -34.05 -20.29 -21.44
CA LYS A 19 -34.17 -20.57 -20.02
C LYS A 19 -32.74 -20.66 -19.47
N ALA A 20 -32.38 -19.76 -18.57
CA ALA A 20 -31.18 -19.89 -17.77
C ALA A 20 -31.26 -21.22 -17.02
N GLN A 21 -30.44 -22.18 -17.44
CA GLN A 21 -30.21 -23.38 -16.65
C GLN A 21 -29.12 -22.99 -15.65
N ALA A 22 -29.53 -22.77 -14.40
CA ALA A 22 -28.61 -22.59 -13.30
C ALA A 22 -27.67 -23.79 -13.24
N LEU A 23 -26.36 -23.55 -13.29
CA LEU A 23 -25.38 -24.54 -12.88
C LEU A 23 -25.64 -24.83 -11.39
N SER A 24 -25.87 -26.10 -11.08
CA SER A 24 -26.07 -26.58 -9.71
C SER A 24 -24.84 -26.27 -8.85
N PRO A 25 -25.01 -25.77 -7.62
CA PRO A 25 -23.94 -25.82 -6.64
C PRO A 25 -23.88 -27.26 -6.13
N ASP A 26 -22.78 -27.96 -6.40
CA ASP A 26 -22.14 -28.90 -5.46
C ASP A 26 -21.20 -29.85 -6.20
N SER A 27 -19.89 -29.60 -6.04
CA SER A 27 -18.91 -30.66 -5.78
C SER A 27 -17.63 -30.06 -5.23
N ASP A 28 -17.72 -29.47 -4.03
CA ASP A 28 -16.65 -29.50 -3.01
C ASP A 28 -17.19 -28.90 -1.71
N VAL A 29 -18.01 -29.67 -0.99
CA VAL A 29 -18.43 -29.33 0.38
C VAL A 29 -17.30 -29.74 1.34
N GLY A 30 -16.17 -29.07 1.20
CA GLY A 30 -15.11 -29.04 2.18
C GLY A 30 -15.30 -27.81 3.07
N ASN A 31 -16.16 -27.93 4.09
CA ASN A 31 -16.29 -26.99 5.22
C ASN A 31 -16.30 -25.50 4.80
N ALA A 32 -17.44 -24.99 4.30
CA ALA A 32 -17.59 -23.57 4.00
C ALA A 32 -17.32 -22.74 5.28
N ALA A 33 -16.13 -22.14 5.35
CA ALA A 33 -15.75 -21.31 6.48
C ALA A 33 -16.80 -20.21 6.66
N ALA A 34 -17.29 -20.04 7.89
CA ALA A 34 -18.29 -19.02 8.19
C ALA A 34 -17.73 -17.63 7.82
N ILE A 35 -18.54 -16.82 7.13
CA ILE A 35 -18.19 -15.44 6.81
C ILE A 35 -18.14 -14.65 8.14
N PRO A 36 -17.02 -13.97 8.46
CA PRO A 36 -16.93 -13.15 9.67
C PRO A 36 -18.01 -12.05 9.69
N SER A 37 -18.52 -11.69 10.87
CA SER A 37 -19.65 -10.75 10.99
C SER A 37 -19.39 -9.35 10.42
N GLY A 38 -18.13 -8.95 10.28
CA GLY A 38 -17.70 -7.70 9.66
C GLY A 38 -17.35 -7.82 8.18
N ALA A 39 -17.79 -8.89 7.50
CA ALA A 39 -17.45 -9.16 6.12
C ALA A 39 -18.69 -9.35 5.24
N VAL A 40 -18.58 -8.95 3.97
CA VAL A 40 -19.64 -9.09 2.97
C VAL A 40 -19.08 -9.74 1.71
N SER A 41 -19.79 -10.73 1.18
CA SER A 41 -19.43 -11.38 -0.08
C SER A 41 -19.88 -10.56 -1.28
N VAL A 42 -18.95 -10.29 -2.19
CA VAL A 42 -19.14 -9.57 -3.44
C VAL A 42 -18.54 -10.41 -4.57
N PRO A 43 -19.19 -11.53 -4.97
CA PRO A 43 -18.62 -12.42 -5.98
C PRO A 43 -18.53 -11.69 -7.34
N PRO A 44 -17.43 -11.82 -8.11
CA PRO A 44 -17.27 -11.16 -9.41
C PRO A 44 -18.43 -11.36 -10.38
N SER A 45 -19.10 -12.51 -10.34
CA SER A 45 -20.28 -12.79 -11.15
C SER A 45 -21.46 -11.85 -10.87
N SER A 46 -21.55 -11.22 -9.70
CA SER A 46 -22.63 -10.28 -9.35
C SER A 46 -22.48 -8.91 -10.02
N PHE A 47 -21.28 -8.56 -10.47
CA PHE A 47 -20.99 -7.28 -11.12
C PHE A 47 -20.29 -7.42 -12.48
N ALA A 48 -20.12 -8.64 -12.98
CA ALA A 48 -19.59 -8.92 -14.32
C ALA A 48 -20.51 -8.34 -15.43
N VAL A 49 -21.82 -8.26 -15.19
CA VAL A 49 -22.81 -7.67 -16.09
C VAL A 49 -23.70 -6.72 -15.31
N LEU A 50 -23.51 -5.41 -15.49
CA LEU A 50 -24.30 -4.41 -14.76
C LEU A 50 -25.71 -4.19 -15.36
N GLY A 51 -25.90 -4.47 -16.65
CA GLY A 51 -27.18 -4.34 -17.33
C GLY A 51 -27.47 -2.93 -17.88
N GLN A 52 -28.57 -2.81 -18.64
CA GLN A 52 -28.88 -1.63 -19.46
C GLN A 52 -29.10 -0.33 -18.67
N ASN A 53 -29.51 -0.44 -17.40
CA ASN A 53 -29.87 0.71 -16.56
C ASN A 53 -28.83 0.99 -15.45
N ALA A 54 -27.65 0.37 -15.53
CA ALA A 54 -26.61 0.60 -14.53
C ALA A 54 -25.85 1.90 -14.78
N THR A 55 -25.37 2.49 -13.68
CA THR A 55 -24.44 3.60 -13.71
C THR A 55 -23.02 3.07 -13.64
N PHE A 56 -22.20 3.39 -14.64
CA PHE A 56 -20.77 3.11 -14.61
C PHE A 56 -20.06 4.10 -13.71
N ARG A 57 -19.01 3.64 -13.01
CA ARG A 57 -18.11 4.56 -12.33
C ARG A 57 -17.45 5.48 -13.34
N GLN A 58 -17.46 6.78 -13.11
CA GLN A 58 -16.90 7.77 -14.03
C GLN A 58 -15.42 8.02 -13.76
N ASN A 59 -14.98 7.83 -12.51
CA ASN A 59 -13.59 8.03 -12.12
C ASN A 59 -13.17 7.05 -11.02
N GLY A 60 -12.34 6.06 -11.39
CA GLY A 60 -11.77 5.11 -10.43
C GLY A 60 -10.88 5.76 -9.36
N ALA A 61 -10.39 6.99 -9.58
CA ALA A 61 -9.58 7.70 -8.59
C ALA A 61 -10.41 8.31 -7.45
N THR A 62 -11.69 8.61 -7.67
CA THR A 62 -12.54 9.31 -6.69
C THR A 62 -13.80 8.54 -6.30
N GLU A 63 -14.18 7.51 -7.07
CA GLU A 63 -15.37 6.71 -6.82
C GLU A 63 -15.01 5.33 -6.29
N HIS A 64 -15.30 5.08 -5.02
CA HIS A 64 -15.00 3.82 -4.35
C HIS A 64 -15.91 2.68 -4.82
N PHE A 65 -15.39 1.45 -4.85
CA PHE A 65 -16.18 0.30 -5.26
C PHE A 65 -16.88 -0.38 -4.07
N ASN A 66 -18.12 0.02 -3.78
CA ASN A 66 -18.95 -0.53 -2.70
C ASN A 66 -20.39 -0.88 -3.19
N PRO A 67 -20.54 -1.95 -3.98
CA PRO A 67 -21.83 -2.30 -4.60
C PRO A 67 -22.89 -2.75 -3.58
N THR A 68 -22.51 -3.13 -2.37
CA THR A 68 -23.42 -3.56 -1.30
C THR A 68 -23.87 -2.40 -0.42
N ASN A 69 -23.37 -1.19 -0.66
CA ASN A 69 -23.62 0.01 0.15
C ASN A 69 -23.43 -0.23 1.65
N THR A 70 -22.46 -1.09 2.00
CA THR A 70 -22.17 -1.46 3.38
C THR A 70 -21.39 -0.33 4.05
N THR A 71 -21.76 0.02 5.28
CA THR A 71 -21.11 1.10 6.03
C THR A 71 -19.67 0.71 6.38
N PRO A 72 -18.66 1.53 6.03
CA PRO A 72 -17.27 1.29 6.43
C PRO A 72 -17.01 1.49 7.92
N PRO A 73 -15.98 0.83 8.49
CA PRO A 73 -15.06 -0.13 7.83
C PRO A 73 -15.60 -1.56 7.84
N PHE A 74 -15.27 -2.36 6.82
CA PHE A 74 -15.64 -3.79 6.72
C PHE A 74 -14.71 -4.56 5.78
N PHE A 75 -14.84 -5.87 5.71
CA PHE A 75 -14.14 -6.69 4.73
C PHE A 75 -15.03 -6.99 3.51
N GLN A 76 -14.53 -6.72 2.32
CA GLN A 76 -15.16 -7.14 1.06
C GLN A 76 -14.52 -8.42 0.56
N ILE A 77 -15.30 -9.47 0.35
CA ILE A 77 -14.81 -10.79 -0.10
C ILE A 77 -15.13 -10.97 -1.58
N PHE A 78 -14.10 -10.94 -2.44
CA PHE A 78 -14.22 -11.22 -3.87
C PHE A 78 -13.96 -12.69 -4.22
N HIS A 79 -13.12 -13.38 -3.44
CA HIS A 79 -12.75 -14.76 -3.65
C HIS A 79 -12.82 -15.56 -2.33
N PRO A 80 -13.30 -16.82 -2.32
CA PRO A 80 -13.45 -17.62 -1.10
C PRO A 80 -12.12 -17.84 -0.34
N ASP A 81 -10.98 -17.94 -1.04
CA ASP A 81 -9.65 -18.03 -0.41
C ASP A 81 -9.36 -16.88 0.58
N PHE A 82 -10.03 -15.72 0.44
CA PHE A 82 -9.88 -14.62 1.39
C PHE A 82 -10.33 -14.99 2.80
N LEU A 83 -11.25 -15.95 2.97
CA LEU A 83 -11.67 -16.43 4.29
C LEU A 83 -10.51 -17.05 5.09
N SER A 84 -9.53 -17.65 4.40
CA SER A 84 -8.32 -18.17 5.06
C SER A 84 -7.36 -17.05 5.50
N VAL A 85 -7.34 -15.94 4.76
CA VAL A 85 -6.57 -14.74 5.12
C VAL A 85 -7.21 -14.05 6.34
N LEU A 86 -8.53 -13.94 6.34
CA LEU A 86 -9.30 -13.30 7.42
C LEU A 86 -9.31 -14.13 8.70
N GLY A 87 -9.62 -15.42 8.60
CA GLY A 87 -9.97 -16.24 9.76
C GLY A 87 -11.35 -15.89 10.35
N PRO A 88 -11.87 -16.74 11.26
CA PRO A 88 -13.24 -16.63 11.76
C PRO A 88 -13.48 -15.40 12.65
N ASP A 89 -12.45 -14.93 13.35
CA ASP A 89 -12.54 -13.84 14.34
C ASP A 89 -12.14 -12.47 13.76
N ALA A 90 -12.15 -12.34 12.42
CA ALA A 90 -11.67 -11.14 11.76
C ALA A 90 -12.50 -9.90 12.12
N PHE A 91 -11.83 -8.79 12.42
CA PHE A 91 -12.46 -7.49 12.60
C PHE A 91 -11.55 -6.37 12.10
N VAL A 92 -12.16 -5.24 11.76
CA VAL A 92 -11.46 -3.98 11.49
C VAL A 92 -12.03 -2.88 12.36
N ARG A 93 -11.16 -2.11 13.02
CA ARG A 93 -11.55 -1.02 13.92
C ARG A 93 -10.54 0.12 13.85
N VAL A 94 -11.03 1.33 14.00
CA VAL A 94 -10.18 2.48 14.35
C VAL A 94 -9.53 2.22 15.71
N ILE A 95 -8.23 2.48 15.84
CA ILE A 95 -7.48 2.39 17.11
C ILE A 95 -7.01 3.75 17.64
N ALA A 96 -6.76 4.71 16.75
CA ALA A 96 -6.39 6.07 17.10
C ALA A 96 -6.85 7.06 16.04
N GLU A 97 -7.24 8.27 16.44
CA GLU A 97 -7.64 9.35 15.54
C GLU A 97 -7.12 10.68 16.05
N ASN A 98 -6.73 11.53 15.10
CA ASN A 98 -6.41 12.92 15.42
C ASN A 98 -6.76 13.86 14.25
N ALA A 99 -7.91 14.52 14.37
CA ALA A 99 -8.40 15.48 13.38
C ALA A 99 -7.65 16.82 13.40
N THR A 100 -6.74 17.08 14.35
CA THR A 100 -5.95 18.32 14.36
C THR A 100 -4.89 18.36 13.25
N PHE A 101 -4.55 17.21 12.67
CA PHE A 101 -3.67 17.10 11.52
C PHE A 101 -4.49 17.23 10.24
N ALA A 102 -4.62 18.45 9.73
CA ALA A 102 -5.61 18.81 8.72
C ALA A 102 -5.49 17.99 7.42
N SER A 103 -4.28 17.59 7.03
CA SER A 103 -4.04 16.78 5.81
C SER A 103 -3.57 15.34 6.08
N GLY A 104 -3.49 14.92 7.35
CA GLY A 104 -3.31 13.52 7.74
C GLY A 104 -2.39 13.33 8.95
N PHE A 105 -2.91 12.68 9.99
CA PHE A 105 -2.19 12.26 11.19
C PHE A 105 -1.40 10.97 10.96
N ALA A 106 -2.00 10.01 10.27
CA ALA A 106 -1.50 8.69 9.99
C ALA A 106 -1.50 8.47 8.48
N PHE A 107 -0.35 8.71 7.86
CA PHE A 107 -0.24 8.72 6.40
C PHE A 107 0.75 7.64 5.96
N GLU A 108 1.99 7.70 6.43
CA GLU A 108 3.12 7.05 5.77
C GLU A 108 4.08 6.34 6.73
N ALA A 109 5.08 5.63 6.18
CA ALA A 109 6.17 4.98 6.92
C ALA A 109 5.77 4.12 8.14
N PRO A 110 4.76 3.22 8.05
CA PRO A 110 4.40 2.37 9.17
C PRO A 110 5.52 1.35 9.47
N ILE A 111 6.09 1.39 10.68
CA ILE A 111 7.14 0.43 11.11
C ILE A 111 6.75 -0.17 12.45
N PHE A 112 6.57 -1.49 12.50
CA PHE A 112 6.36 -2.19 13.76
C PHE A 112 7.69 -2.60 14.40
N HIS A 113 7.98 -2.05 15.57
CA HIS A 113 9.17 -2.37 16.33
C HIS A 113 8.86 -3.43 17.39
N VAL A 114 9.16 -4.69 17.06
CA VAL A 114 8.78 -5.86 17.88
C VAL A 114 9.29 -5.81 19.33
N GLN A 115 10.50 -5.28 19.57
CA GLN A 115 11.09 -5.30 20.92
C GLN A 115 10.44 -4.29 21.87
N THR A 116 9.91 -3.18 21.35
CA THR A 116 9.18 -2.19 22.16
C THR A 116 7.67 -2.36 22.08
N ASN A 117 7.19 -3.23 21.19
CA ASN A 117 5.77 -3.42 20.87
C ASN A 117 5.09 -2.10 20.48
N GLU A 118 5.77 -1.31 19.65
CA GLU A 118 5.30 0.00 19.19
C GLU A 118 5.17 0.00 17.66
N ILE A 119 4.13 0.65 17.15
CA ILE A 119 4.02 1.00 15.73
C ILE A 119 4.40 2.47 15.56
N PHE A 120 5.33 2.75 14.66
CA PHE A 120 5.75 4.08 14.25
C PHE A 120 5.10 4.43 12.91
N PHE A 121 4.85 5.71 12.64
CA PHE A 121 4.31 6.19 11.37
C PHE A 121 4.58 7.69 11.22
N ALA A 122 4.55 8.17 9.98
CA ALA A 122 4.68 9.57 9.62
C ALA A 122 3.31 10.20 9.33
N SER A 123 3.18 11.47 9.70
CA SER A 123 2.06 12.31 9.31
C SER A 123 2.16 12.68 7.83
N SER A 124 1.11 13.33 7.34
CA SER A 124 0.95 13.60 5.93
C SER A 124 2.12 14.32 5.31
N VAL A 125 2.28 13.96 4.05
CA VAL A 125 3.35 14.32 3.15
C VAL A 125 2.82 15.41 2.20
N VAL A 126 1.68 16.02 2.52
CA VAL A 126 1.09 17.13 1.79
C VAL A 126 0.78 18.28 2.75
N PRO A 127 0.74 19.53 2.26
CA PRO A 127 0.39 20.68 3.09
C PRO A 127 -0.94 20.52 3.84
N PRO A 128 -1.08 21.04 5.07
CA PRO A 128 -0.08 21.83 5.80
C PRO A 128 0.95 21.00 6.59
N GLU A 129 0.87 19.67 6.57
CA GLU A 129 1.71 18.79 7.38
C GLU A 129 3.17 18.70 6.89
N SER A 130 3.40 18.95 5.61
CA SER A 130 4.73 19.16 5.04
C SER A 130 4.73 20.31 4.04
N SER A 131 5.91 20.88 3.81
CA SER A 131 6.19 21.79 2.71
C SER A 131 7.69 21.91 2.50
N MET A 132 8.12 22.71 1.52
CA MET A 132 9.52 23.08 1.36
C MET A 132 10.18 23.62 2.65
N THR A 133 9.42 24.24 3.56
CA THR A 133 9.91 24.85 4.80
C THR A 133 9.42 24.17 6.08
N HIS A 134 8.57 23.16 5.98
CA HIS A 134 7.96 22.48 7.12
C HIS A 134 8.12 20.97 7.02
N ASN A 135 8.57 20.36 8.12
CA ASN A 135 8.77 18.92 8.19
C ASN A 135 7.50 18.21 8.69
N ASN A 136 7.22 17.02 8.18
CA ASN A 136 6.17 16.18 8.75
C ASN A 136 6.63 15.57 10.09
N ARG A 137 5.68 15.00 10.82
CA ARG A 137 5.87 14.53 12.19
C ARG A 137 5.90 13.01 12.19
N ILE A 138 6.79 12.41 12.97
CA ILE A 138 6.80 10.97 13.20
C ILE A 138 6.23 10.69 14.58
N SER A 139 5.27 9.78 14.64
CA SER A 139 4.58 9.41 15.86
C SER A 139 4.65 7.91 16.09
N LYS A 140 4.39 7.49 17.32
CA LYS A 140 4.31 6.09 17.72
C LYS A 140 3.12 5.80 18.62
N ILE A 141 2.60 4.59 18.52
CA ILE A 141 1.54 4.04 19.37
C ILE A 141 2.05 2.75 20.02
N ASN A 142 1.82 2.61 21.32
CA ASN A 142 2.11 1.38 22.06
C ASN A 142 1.00 0.35 21.82
N MET A 143 1.34 -0.78 21.18
CA MET A 143 0.39 -1.82 20.84
C MET A 143 -0.17 -2.55 22.07
N THR A 144 0.52 -2.51 23.20
CA THR A 144 -0.01 -3.02 24.48
C THR A 144 -1.24 -2.22 24.93
N LEU A 145 -1.24 -0.89 24.73
CA LEU A 145 -2.41 -0.05 25.05
C LEU A 145 -3.58 -0.34 24.11
N VAL A 146 -3.28 -0.64 22.84
CA VAL A 146 -4.29 -1.08 21.85
C VAL A 146 -4.94 -2.39 22.29
N GLU A 147 -4.15 -3.36 22.71
CA GLU A 147 -4.65 -4.65 23.22
C GLU A 147 -5.55 -4.48 24.45
N ILE A 148 -5.13 -3.66 25.42
CA ILE A 148 -5.92 -3.34 26.61
C ILE A 148 -7.25 -2.70 26.23
N ALA A 149 -7.24 -1.72 25.31
CA ALA A 149 -8.44 -1.02 24.87
C ALA A 149 -9.41 -1.96 24.12
N LEU A 150 -8.90 -2.84 23.25
CA LEU A 150 -9.71 -3.82 22.53
C LEU A 150 -10.37 -4.84 23.48
N ALA A 151 -9.68 -5.23 24.56
CA ALA A 151 -10.21 -6.15 25.56
C ALA A 151 -11.41 -5.59 26.34
N GLN A 152 -11.56 -4.26 26.40
CA GLN A 152 -12.71 -3.61 27.06
C GLN A 152 -14.02 -3.75 26.27
N LYS A 153 -13.96 -4.16 24.99
CA LYS A 153 -15.13 -4.35 24.12
C LYS A 153 -16.06 -3.13 24.03
N VAL A 154 -15.49 -1.93 24.14
CA VAL A 154 -16.20 -0.66 23.93
C VAL A 154 -16.43 -0.39 22.44
N ALA A 155 -17.36 0.53 22.15
CA ALA A 155 -17.74 0.87 20.79
C ALA A 155 -16.66 1.68 20.05
N SER A 156 -15.97 2.58 20.75
CA SER A 156 -14.90 3.41 20.21
C SER A 156 -13.65 3.33 21.08
N ILE A 157 -12.49 3.41 20.44
CA ILE A 157 -11.18 3.45 21.09
C ILE A 157 -10.36 4.57 20.45
N ASN A 158 -9.57 5.26 21.25
CA ASN A 158 -8.58 6.21 20.77
C ASN A 158 -7.38 6.15 21.72
N VAL A 159 -6.39 5.34 21.38
CA VAL A 159 -5.20 5.18 22.22
C VAL A 159 -4.27 6.39 22.09
N PRO A 160 -3.54 6.77 23.15
CA PRO A 160 -2.59 7.86 23.05
C PRO A 160 -1.43 7.51 22.11
N PHE A 161 -0.86 8.53 21.50
CA PHE A 161 0.34 8.45 20.69
C PHE A 161 1.40 9.44 21.23
N GLU A 162 2.65 9.21 20.87
CA GLU A 162 3.77 10.10 21.17
C GLU A 162 4.40 10.59 19.86
N THR A 163 4.69 11.87 19.73
CA THR A 163 5.45 12.42 18.59
C THR A 163 6.93 12.50 18.94
N LEU A 164 7.77 11.99 18.05
CA LEU A 164 9.22 12.01 18.20
C LEU A 164 9.78 13.41 17.91
N SER A 165 10.79 13.80 18.68
CA SER A 165 11.60 15.00 18.40
C SER A 165 12.85 14.57 17.63
N LEU A 166 12.83 14.74 16.31
CA LEU A 166 13.93 14.32 15.43
C LEU A 166 14.69 15.53 14.86
N PRO A 167 16.00 15.37 14.57
CA PRO A 167 16.80 16.42 13.95
C PRO A 167 16.40 16.66 12.49
N ASP A 168 16.85 17.80 11.95
CA ASP A 168 16.62 18.21 10.56
C ASP A 168 17.36 17.36 9.51
N THR A 169 17.98 16.25 9.91
CA THR A 169 18.48 15.23 8.99
C THR A 169 17.40 14.23 8.58
N VAL A 170 16.27 14.17 9.28
CA VAL A 170 15.11 13.33 8.94
C VAL A 170 14.03 14.22 8.33
N GLN A 171 13.87 14.21 7.00
CA GLN A 171 13.16 15.28 6.27
C GLN A 171 12.01 14.76 5.38
N ILE A 172 10.78 15.14 5.67
CA ILE A 172 9.57 14.68 4.99
C ILE A 172 9.63 13.15 4.83
N THR A 173 9.49 12.47 5.97
CA THR A 173 9.54 11.01 6.02
C THR A 173 8.36 10.45 5.25
N ASN A 174 8.63 9.56 4.29
CA ASN A 174 7.61 8.98 3.43
C ASN A 174 7.64 7.45 3.56
N GLY A 175 8.70 6.80 3.12
CA GLY A 175 8.87 5.36 3.26
C GLY A 175 9.40 4.96 4.62
N GLY A 176 9.06 3.75 5.04
CA GLY A 176 9.55 3.19 6.29
C GLY A 176 9.58 1.66 6.28
N THR A 177 10.69 1.09 6.74
CA THR A 177 10.82 -0.35 6.96
C THR A 177 11.67 -0.64 8.18
N GLY A 178 11.54 -1.84 8.73
CA GLY A 178 12.41 -2.30 9.80
C GLY A 178 11.74 -3.30 10.74
N PRO A 179 12.40 -3.60 11.88
CA PRO A 179 13.70 -3.04 12.29
C PRO A 179 14.85 -3.44 11.37
N PHE A 180 15.78 -2.52 11.10
CA PHE A 180 17.09 -2.81 10.50
C PHE A 180 18.17 -2.66 11.56
N ARG A 181 18.82 -3.76 11.97
CA ARG A 181 19.79 -3.76 13.07
C ARG A 181 19.24 -3.07 14.34
N GLY A 182 17.97 -3.34 14.66
CA GLY A 182 17.26 -2.75 15.80
C GLY A 182 16.83 -1.28 15.66
N ASN A 183 17.02 -0.65 14.50
CA ASN A 183 16.62 0.74 14.24
C ASN A 183 15.45 0.81 13.25
N LEU A 184 14.76 1.94 13.25
CA LEU A 184 13.82 2.32 12.20
C LEU A 184 14.62 2.76 10.97
N LEU A 185 14.27 2.29 9.77
CA LEU A 185 14.87 2.76 8.52
C LEU A 185 13.82 3.55 7.74
N PHE A 186 14.08 4.85 7.55
CA PHE A 186 13.21 5.76 6.82
C PHE A 186 13.79 6.12 5.46
N ALA A 187 12.92 6.21 4.46
CA ALA A 187 13.16 6.98 3.24
C ALA A 187 12.53 8.36 3.40
N THR A 188 13.32 9.38 3.11
CA THR A 188 12.98 10.78 3.34
C THR A 188 12.98 11.51 2.01
N ARG A 189 11.94 12.30 1.70
CA ARG A 189 11.88 13.02 0.41
C ARG A 189 12.84 14.20 0.35
N GLY A 190 13.35 14.66 1.49
CA GLY A 190 14.03 15.95 1.57
C GLY A 190 13.05 17.11 1.41
N ARG A 191 13.55 18.34 1.53
CA ARG A 191 12.76 19.57 1.33
C ARG A 191 13.65 20.74 0.97
N GLY A 192 13.26 21.53 -0.03
CA GLY A 192 14.09 22.61 -0.56
C GLY A 192 15.48 22.09 -0.94
N THR A 193 16.52 22.68 -0.37
CA THR A 193 17.92 22.26 -0.60
C THR A 193 18.39 21.12 0.31
N LEU A 194 17.57 20.66 1.26
CA LEU A 194 17.92 19.54 2.13
C LEU A 194 17.71 18.21 1.39
N PRO A 195 18.69 17.28 1.45
CA PRO A 195 18.69 16.09 0.61
C PRO A 195 17.59 15.10 0.97
N SER A 196 17.16 14.34 -0.04
CA SER A 196 16.44 13.09 0.15
C SER A 196 17.44 12.04 0.62
N ALA A 197 17.06 11.20 1.59
CA ALA A 197 18.00 10.29 2.23
C ALA A 197 17.36 9.02 2.80
N LEU A 198 18.18 7.97 2.92
CA LEU A 198 17.94 6.83 3.81
C LEU A 198 18.52 7.14 5.20
N VAL A 199 17.68 7.05 6.24
CA VAL A 199 18.07 7.45 7.59
C VAL A 199 17.69 6.37 8.61
N LEU A 200 18.65 5.97 9.44
CA LEU A 200 18.38 5.16 10.62
C LEU A 200 17.99 6.03 11.79
N VAL A 201 16.94 5.65 12.50
CA VAL A 201 16.50 6.32 13.72
C VAL A 201 16.36 5.28 14.84
N ASN A 202 16.99 5.56 15.98
CA ASN A 202 16.81 4.72 17.16
C ASN A 202 15.35 4.82 17.64
N PRO A 203 14.63 3.70 17.83
CA PRO A 203 13.24 3.73 18.30
C PRO A 203 13.09 4.24 19.73
N LYS A 204 14.18 4.22 20.52
CA LYS A 204 14.21 4.69 21.91
C LYS A 204 14.79 6.09 21.99
N ALA A 205 14.30 6.88 22.95
CA ALA A 205 14.86 8.18 23.29
C ALA A 205 16.38 8.06 23.57
N PRO A 206 17.20 9.00 23.09
CA PRO A 206 16.84 10.28 22.48
C PRO A 206 16.59 10.24 20.96
N ASN A 207 16.31 9.07 20.36
CA ASN A 207 15.99 8.90 18.94
C ASN A 207 17.07 9.40 17.99
N ASN A 208 18.35 9.09 18.30
CA ASN A 208 19.48 9.45 17.46
C ASN A 208 19.27 9.01 16.01
N ALA A 209 19.54 9.93 15.07
CA ALA A 209 19.42 9.71 13.64
C ALA A 209 20.80 9.56 12.98
N THR A 210 20.92 8.71 11.97
CA THR A 210 22.15 8.51 11.18
C THR A 210 21.80 8.39 9.70
N VAL A 211 22.31 9.30 8.88
CA VAL A 211 22.16 9.24 7.43
C VAL A 211 23.04 8.12 6.88
N LEU A 212 22.45 7.23 6.08
CA LEU A 212 23.16 6.13 5.41
C LEU A 212 23.51 6.47 3.96
N LEU A 213 22.61 7.18 3.27
CA LEU A 213 22.72 7.48 1.85
C LEU A 213 21.87 8.72 1.54
N ASP A 214 22.42 9.68 0.80
CA ASP A 214 21.73 10.93 0.42
C ASP A 214 21.99 11.39 -1.03
N ASN A 215 22.78 10.64 -1.80
CA ASN A 215 23.14 10.99 -3.16
C ASN A 215 23.47 9.77 -4.04
N PHE A 216 23.41 9.96 -5.36
CA PHE A 216 23.88 9.02 -6.37
C PHE A 216 24.97 9.68 -7.23
N PHE A 217 26.23 9.37 -6.94
CA PHE A 217 27.41 10.02 -7.55
C PHE A 217 27.36 11.55 -7.45
N ALA A 218 27.13 12.06 -6.24
CA ALA A 218 26.98 13.48 -5.92
C ALA A 218 25.77 14.19 -6.56
N ARG A 219 24.86 13.44 -7.21
CA ARG A 219 23.53 13.95 -7.60
C ARG A 219 22.54 13.61 -6.50
N GLN A 220 21.76 14.59 -6.09
CA GLN A 220 20.72 14.38 -5.09
C GLN A 220 19.62 13.48 -5.67
N PHE A 221 19.08 12.58 -4.84
CA PHE A 221 17.84 11.89 -5.17
C PHE A 221 16.66 12.86 -5.25
N ASP A 222 15.67 12.55 -6.08
CA ASP A 222 14.62 13.49 -6.44
C ASP A 222 13.58 13.59 -5.32
N SER A 223 13.04 12.46 -4.88
CA SER A 223 12.23 12.30 -3.68
C SER A 223 12.05 10.81 -3.40
N MET A 224 12.90 10.22 -2.55
CA MET A 224 12.75 8.82 -2.16
C MET A 224 11.35 8.58 -1.58
N ASN A 225 10.62 7.65 -2.18
CA ASN A 225 9.24 7.38 -1.85
C ASN A 225 9.16 6.29 -0.78
N ASP A 226 9.33 5.03 -1.15
CA ASP A 226 9.24 3.89 -0.23
C ASP A 226 10.55 3.08 -0.16
N VAL A 227 10.72 2.28 0.89
CA VAL A 227 11.94 1.50 1.15
C VAL A 227 11.62 0.13 1.75
N LYS A 228 12.35 -0.90 1.31
CA LYS A 228 12.26 -2.26 1.85
C LYS A 228 13.62 -2.91 2.06
N ILE A 229 13.74 -3.66 3.14
CA ILE A 229 14.91 -4.52 3.40
C ILE A 229 14.66 -5.87 2.73
N HIS A 230 15.53 -6.25 1.81
CA HIS A 230 15.52 -7.58 1.20
C HIS A 230 16.07 -8.62 2.20
N PRO A 231 15.66 -9.91 2.14
CA PRO A 231 16.20 -10.96 3.00
C PRO A 231 17.73 -11.13 3.00
N SER A 232 18.44 -10.62 1.98
CA SER A 232 19.90 -10.57 1.94
C SER A 232 20.53 -9.50 2.84
N GLY A 233 19.73 -8.54 3.34
CA GLY A 233 20.19 -7.36 4.07
C GLY A 233 20.45 -6.12 3.19
N ASN A 234 20.34 -6.25 1.86
CA ASN A 234 20.36 -5.10 0.96
C ASN A 234 19.08 -4.27 1.12
N ILE A 235 19.20 -2.96 0.95
CA ILE A 235 18.10 -2.00 1.07
C ILE A 235 17.67 -1.59 -0.33
N PHE A 236 16.38 -1.64 -0.62
CA PHE A 236 15.83 -1.23 -1.91
C PHE A 236 14.84 -0.10 -1.68
N PHE A 237 14.86 0.89 -2.56
CA PHE A 237 14.00 2.05 -2.44
C PHE A 237 13.56 2.57 -3.80
N THR A 238 12.43 3.25 -3.81
CA THR A 238 11.90 3.95 -4.98
C THR A 238 12.24 5.42 -4.89
N ASP A 239 12.59 6.04 -6.01
CA ASP A 239 12.82 7.48 -6.14
C ASP A 239 11.94 8.00 -7.26
N ASP A 240 11.15 9.03 -6.97
CA ASP A 240 10.21 9.62 -7.92
C ASP A 240 10.32 11.15 -7.96
N SER A 241 9.52 11.79 -8.81
CA SER A 241 9.50 13.24 -9.01
C SER A 241 8.37 13.97 -8.27
N LEU A 242 7.63 13.32 -7.37
CA LEU A 242 6.48 13.91 -6.68
C LEU A 242 6.87 15.09 -5.79
N GLY A 243 8.07 15.08 -5.20
CA GLY A 243 8.57 16.22 -4.43
C GLY A 243 8.69 17.49 -5.29
N PHE A 244 9.08 17.36 -6.55
CA PHE A 244 9.11 18.48 -7.51
C PHE A 244 7.70 18.87 -7.98
N ILE A 245 6.87 17.89 -8.34
CA ILE A 245 5.48 18.13 -8.80
C ILE A 245 4.65 18.86 -7.73
N ARG A 246 5.02 18.74 -6.46
CA ARG A 246 4.37 19.37 -5.31
C ARG A 246 5.07 20.64 -4.80
N ASP A 247 6.04 21.17 -5.53
CA ASP A 247 6.81 22.37 -5.15
C ASP A 247 7.57 22.22 -3.80
N GLU A 248 7.92 21.00 -3.40
CA GLU A 248 8.69 20.73 -2.18
C GLU A 248 10.19 20.60 -2.44
N LYS A 249 10.58 20.20 -3.66
CA LYS A 249 11.96 19.97 -4.10
C LYS A 249 12.28 20.73 -5.40
N PRO A 250 13.56 21.03 -5.67
CA PRO A 250 14.02 21.52 -6.97
C PRO A 250 13.72 20.53 -8.10
N ALA A 251 13.94 20.98 -9.35
CA ALA A 251 13.80 20.14 -10.53
C ALA A 251 14.63 18.84 -10.41
N PRO A 252 14.06 17.68 -10.82
CA PRO A 252 14.75 16.40 -10.77
C PRO A 252 16.09 16.39 -11.50
N LEU A 253 17.06 15.68 -10.93
CA LEU A 253 18.38 15.46 -11.54
C LEU A 253 18.61 13.99 -11.92
N LEU A 254 17.69 13.12 -11.51
CA LEU A 254 17.66 11.69 -11.83
C LEU A 254 16.33 11.35 -12.53
N PRO A 255 16.24 10.18 -13.19
CA PRO A 255 14.96 9.62 -13.61
C PRO A 255 14.27 8.90 -12.43
N SER A 256 12.94 8.87 -12.43
CA SER A 256 12.17 8.02 -11.52
C SER A 256 12.55 6.55 -11.70
N GLN A 257 13.14 5.92 -10.68
CA GLN A 257 13.73 4.59 -10.77
C GLN A 257 13.69 3.84 -9.42
N VAL A 258 14.00 2.55 -9.47
CA VAL A 258 14.19 1.71 -8.29
C VAL A 258 15.66 1.43 -8.09
N TYR A 259 16.15 1.68 -6.87
CA TYR A 259 17.55 1.56 -6.51
C TYR A 259 17.74 0.47 -5.46
N MET A 260 18.95 -0.10 -5.44
CA MET A 260 19.46 -0.94 -4.38
C MET A 260 20.69 -0.28 -3.76
N PHE A 261 20.75 -0.31 -2.44
CA PHE A 261 21.86 0.12 -1.60
C PHE A 261 22.36 -1.05 -0.77
N ASP A 262 23.65 -1.36 -0.91
CA ASP A 262 24.35 -2.29 -0.02
C ASP A 262 24.97 -1.52 1.15
N PRO A 263 24.44 -1.68 2.38
CA PRO A 263 24.92 -0.94 3.54
C PRO A 263 26.29 -1.42 4.05
N GLN A 264 26.86 -2.50 3.50
CA GLN A 264 28.22 -2.96 3.86
C GLN A 264 29.28 -2.29 2.99
N SER A 265 29.08 -2.29 1.67
CA SER A 265 30.05 -1.72 0.71
C SER A 265 29.81 -0.24 0.40
N GLY A 266 28.60 0.26 0.68
CA GLY A 266 28.16 1.60 0.25
C GLY A 266 27.76 1.67 -1.23
N LEU A 267 27.73 0.54 -1.94
CA LEU A 267 27.38 0.51 -3.35
C LEU A 267 25.90 0.82 -3.55
N VAL A 268 25.62 1.69 -4.52
CA VAL A 268 24.27 2.01 -4.98
C VAL A 268 24.16 1.72 -6.46
N ARG A 269 23.06 1.10 -6.88
CA ARG A 269 22.77 0.89 -8.29
C ARG A 269 21.28 0.91 -8.58
N VAL A 270 20.94 1.25 -9.82
CA VAL A 270 19.60 1.06 -10.36
C VAL A 270 19.37 -0.44 -10.56
N VAL A 271 18.19 -0.92 -10.15
CA VAL A 271 17.77 -2.32 -10.33
C VAL A 271 16.54 -2.47 -11.22
N ALA A 272 15.72 -1.43 -11.34
CA ALA A 272 14.62 -1.36 -12.28
C ALA A 272 14.39 0.08 -12.77
N ASP A 273 13.95 0.19 -14.01
CA ASP A 273 13.47 1.42 -14.64
C ASP A 273 12.08 1.19 -15.27
N ASN A 274 11.60 2.14 -16.06
CA ASN A 274 10.32 2.07 -16.79
C ASN A 274 9.09 1.83 -15.88
N VAL A 275 9.15 2.41 -14.68
CA VAL A 275 8.01 2.64 -13.78
C VAL A 275 7.84 4.16 -13.72
N VAL A 276 6.66 4.67 -14.04
CA VAL A 276 6.49 6.11 -14.28
C VAL A 276 6.56 6.90 -12.98
N ILE A 277 5.79 6.49 -11.96
CA ILE A 277 5.90 6.97 -10.58
C ILE A 277 6.06 5.75 -9.66
N PRO A 278 7.31 5.27 -9.43
CA PRO A 278 7.55 4.14 -8.57
C PRO A 278 7.23 4.51 -7.12
N ASN A 279 6.35 3.73 -6.49
CA ASN A 279 5.84 4.01 -5.16
C ASN A 279 6.19 2.85 -4.20
N GLY A 280 5.20 2.12 -3.67
CA GLY A 280 5.45 1.01 -2.74
C GLY A 280 6.34 -0.09 -3.33
N ILE A 281 7.20 -0.67 -2.48
CA ILE A 281 8.09 -1.79 -2.80
C ILE A 281 7.99 -2.92 -1.77
N ALA A 282 7.85 -4.16 -2.24
CA ALA A 282 7.90 -5.34 -1.39
C ALA A 282 8.53 -6.53 -2.10
N PHE A 283 8.94 -7.52 -1.31
CA PHE A 283 9.43 -8.80 -1.82
C PHE A 283 8.52 -9.92 -1.35
N ASN A 284 8.43 -10.98 -2.16
CA ASN A 284 7.87 -12.23 -1.65
C ASN A 284 8.75 -12.77 -0.49
N PRO A 285 8.24 -13.70 0.34
CA PRO A 285 8.98 -14.17 1.53
C PRO A 285 10.38 -14.74 1.22
N SER A 286 10.58 -15.26 0.01
CA SER A 286 11.87 -15.80 -0.44
C SER A 286 12.85 -14.76 -0.98
N GLY A 287 12.44 -13.50 -1.16
CA GLY A 287 13.22 -12.45 -1.82
C GLY A 287 13.29 -12.54 -3.35
N LYS A 288 12.82 -13.64 -3.94
CA LYS A 288 12.99 -13.93 -5.38
C LYS A 288 12.09 -13.13 -6.31
N ILE A 289 10.99 -12.60 -5.80
CA ILE A 289 10.06 -11.75 -6.56
C ILE A 289 9.97 -10.40 -5.88
N ALA A 290 10.16 -9.32 -6.65
CA ALA A 290 9.91 -7.96 -6.23
C ALA A 290 8.58 -7.47 -6.81
N TYR A 291 7.87 -6.66 -6.04
CA TYR A 291 6.65 -5.96 -6.45
C TYR A 291 6.89 -4.46 -6.36
N ILE A 292 6.45 -3.71 -7.37
CA ILE A 292 6.54 -2.25 -7.42
C ILE A 292 5.18 -1.67 -7.83
N GLY A 293 4.64 -0.76 -7.04
CA GLY A 293 3.48 0.05 -7.41
C GLY A 293 3.87 1.17 -8.37
N ASP A 294 3.11 1.33 -9.46
CA ASP A 294 3.19 2.49 -10.36
C ASP A 294 1.96 3.37 -10.13
N SER A 295 2.20 4.55 -9.57
CA SER A 295 1.19 5.51 -9.12
C SER A 295 0.90 6.61 -10.16
N ALA A 296 1.30 6.45 -11.42
CA ALA A 296 1.26 7.53 -12.40
C ALA A 296 -0.14 8.10 -12.70
N ALA A 297 -1.22 7.36 -12.43
CA ALA A 297 -2.59 7.89 -12.50
C ALA A 297 -2.91 8.93 -11.41
N ILE A 298 -1.97 9.23 -10.49
CA ILE A 298 -2.15 10.20 -9.43
C ILE A 298 -2.52 11.59 -9.98
N GLY A 299 -3.72 12.06 -9.61
CA GLY A 299 -4.17 13.46 -9.76
C GLY A 299 -4.27 14.01 -11.18
N THR A 300 -4.10 13.22 -12.23
CA THR A 300 -3.87 13.77 -13.59
C THR A 300 -4.60 13.04 -14.71
N ASP A 301 -4.56 11.70 -14.76
CA ASP A 301 -5.11 10.96 -15.90
C ASP A 301 -5.40 9.49 -15.53
N PRO A 302 -6.68 9.05 -15.53
CA PRO A 302 -7.05 7.66 -15.20
C PRO A 302 -6.59 6.63 -16.26
N THR A 303 -6.03 7.07 -17.39
CA THR A 303 -5.45 6.20 -18.43
C THR A 303 -3.98 5.88 -18.19
N LEU A 304 -3.33 6.56 -17.23
CA LEU A 304 -1.97 6.26 -16.79
C LEU A 304 -1.93 5.05 -15.86
N PRO A 305 -0.73 4.49 -15.60
CA PRO A 305 -0.57 3.35 -14.69
C PRO A 305 -1.20 3.56 -13.32
N SER A 306 -2.05 2.60 -12.93
CA SER A 306 -2.52 2.33 -11.57
C SER A 306 -2.30 0.84 -11.31
N THR A 307 -1.04 0.43 -11.37
CA THR A 307 -0.68 -0.97 -11.63
C THR A 307 0.49 -1.39 -10.76
N VAL A 308 0.40 -2.58 -10.19
CA VAL A 308 1.53 -3.24 -9.55
C VAL A 308 2.22 -4.14 -10.57
N TYR A 309 3.53 -3.98 -10.72
CA TYR A 309 4.37 -4.83 -11.53
C TYR A 309 5.17 -5.80 -10.66
N ALA A 310 5.35 -7.03 -11.13
CA ALA A 310 6.23 -8.03 -10.54
C ALA A 310 7.50 -8.21 -11.38
N TYR A 311 8.59 -8.56 -10.71
CA TYR A 311 9.90 -8.78 -11.29
C TYR A 311 10.55 -10.01 -10.67
N ASP A 312 11.33 -10.74 -11.45
CA ASP A 312 12.23 -11.76 -10.92
C ASP A 312 13.51 -11.07 -10.41
N VAL A 313 13.90 -11.35 -9.18
CA VAL A 313 15.12 -10.81 -8.58
C VAL A 313 16.28 -11.76 -8.90
N ASP A 314 17.25 -11.26 -9.66
CA ASP A 314 18.46 -12.00 -9.98
C ASP A 314 19.26 -12.30 -8.71
N PRO A 315 19.61 -13.57 -8.42
CA PRO A 315 20.21 -13.95 -7.14
C PRO A 315 21.67 -13.50 -6.97
N GLU A 316 22.37 -13.15 -8.05
CA GLU A 316 23.77 -12.72 -7.99
C GLU A 316 23.88 -11.19 -7.97
N THR A 317 23.15 -10.54 -8.86
CA THR A 317 23.24 -9.10 -9.07
C THR A 317 22.17 -8.33 -8.31
N PHE A 318 21.03 -8.95 -7.98
CA PHE A 318 19.79 -8.31 -7.52
C PHE A 318 19.07 -7.45 -8.58
N ALA A 319 19.36 -7.65 -9.87
CA ALA A 319 18.66 -6.94 -10.94
C ALA A 319 17.19 -7.41 -11.00
N PHE A 320 16.28 -6.50 -11.31
CA PHE A 320 14.88 -6.84 -11.48
C PHE A 320 14.61 -7.15 -12.96
N ASN A 321 14.37 -8.42 -13.24
CA ASN A 321 14.16 -8.95 -14.59
C ASN A 321 12.69 -9.29 -14.83
N ASN A 322 12.31 -9.54 -16.09
CA ASN A 322 11.00 -10.08 -16.47
C ASN A 322 9.81 -9.30 -15.89
N ARG A 323 9.83 -7.97 -16.07
CA ARG A 323 8.72 -7.09 -15.71
C ARG A 323 7.41 -7.62 -16.28
N ARG A 324 6.43 -7.82 -15.41
CA ARG A 324 5.08 -8.30 -15.78
C ARG A 324 4.03 -7.62 -14.91
N VAL A 325 2.83 -7.45 -15.47
CA VAL A 325 1.68 -6.99 -14.69
C VAL A 325 1.37 -8.04 -13.62
N PHE A 326 1.21 -7.59 -12.38
CA PHE A 326 0.73 -8.43 -11.29
C PHE A 326 -0.73 -8.12 -10.98
N ALA A 327 -1.06 -6.85 -10.77
CA ALA A 327 -2.41 -6.41 -10.43
C ALA A 327 -2.68 -4.99 -10.94
N TYR A 328 -3.94 -4.69 -11.24
CA TYR A 328 -4.44 -3.35 -11.49
C TYR A 328 -5.34 -2.93 -10.32
N ILE A 329 -5.16 -1.71 -9.82
CA ILE A 329 -5.90 -1.19 -8.65
C ILE A 329 -7.24 -0.64 -9.13
N ASP A 330 -8.34 -1.15 -8.58
CA ASP A 330 -9.68 -0.76 -9.03
C ASP A 330 -10.13 0.62 -8.52
N SER A 331 -9.51 1.14 -7.46
CA SER A 331 -9.83 2.42 -6.83
C SER A 331 -8.55 3.19 -6.47
N GLY A 332 -8.29 4.32 -7.13
CA GLY A 332 -7.11 5.14 -6.88
C GLY A 332 -5.84 4.61 -7.55
N ILE A 333 -4.76 4.56 -6.78
CA ILE A 333 -3.40 4.18 -7.16
C ILE A 333 -2.83 3.16 -6.17
N PRO A 334 -1.86 2.32 -6.57
CA PRO A 334 -1.09 1.53 -5.62
C PRO A 334 -0.09 2.42 -4.88
N ASP A 335 -0.30 2.60 -3.58
CA ASP A 335 0.59 3.36 -2.71
C ASP A 335 1.55 2.41 -1.97
N GLY A 336 1.56 2.38 -0.63
CA GLY A 336 2.31 1.39 0.16
C GLY A 336 1.88 -0.06 -0.09
N ILE A 337 2.85 -0.97 -0.08
CA ILE A 337 2.62 -2.41 -0.31
C ILE A 337 3.31 -3.31 0.71
N GLU A 338 2.64 -4.40 1.06
CA GLU A 338 3.14 -5.41 2.01
C GLU A 338 2.88 -6.83 1.53
N VAL A 339 3.67 -7.79 2.04
CA VAL A 339 3.50 -9.22 1.70
C VAL A 339 3.41 -10.08 2.95
N ASP A 340 2.37 -10.92 3.01
CA ASP A 340 2.24 -11.91 4.08
C ASP A 340 3.11 -13.16 3.83
N THR A 341 3.20 -13.99 4.86
CA THR A 341 3.96 -15.26 4.84
C THR A 341 3.39 -16.30 3.86
N GLY A 342 2.14 -16.15 3.41
CA GLY A 342 1.51 -16.95 2.36
C GLY A 342 1.85 -16.47 0.94
N GLY A 343 2.50 -15.30 0.82
CA GLY A 343 2.81 -14.65 -0.44
C GLY A 343 1.67 -13.82 -1.02
N ASN A 344 0.63 -13.51 -0.24
CA ASN A 344 -0.40 -12.57 -0.66
C ASN A 344 0.12 -11.14 -0.56
N LEU A 345 -0.18 -10.32 -1.56
CA LEU A 345 0.21 -8.92 -1.65
C LEU A 345 -0.93 -8.04 -1.13
N TYR A 346 -0.60 -7.10 -0.26
CA TYR A 346 -1.49 -6.09 0.31
C TYR A 346 -1.11 -4.75 -0.32
N VAL A 347 -2.08 -4.03 -0.87
CA VAL A 347 -1.84 -2.77 -1.58
C VAL A 347 -2.77 -1.69 -1.06
N ALA A 348 -2.19 -0.61 -0.55
CA ALA A 348 -2.89 0.59 -0.13
C ALA A 348 -3.49 1.30 -1.36
N SER A 349 -4.70 1.82 -1.20
CA SER A 349 -5.50 2.36 -2.31
C SER A 349 -6.56 3.35 -1.81
N ALA A 350 -7.28 3.99 -2.73
CA ALA A 350 -8.19 5.10 -2.39
C ALA A 350 -9.38 4.70 -1.50
N ASP A 351 -9.77 3.43 -1.46
CA ASP A 351 -10.92 2.96 -0.66
C ASP A 351 -10.57 1.97 0.47
N GLY A 352 -9.28 1.68 0.64
CA GLY A 352 -8.82 0.71 1.63
C GLY A 352 -7.56 -0.04 1.20
N VAL A 353 -7.42 -1.26 1.70
CA VAL A 353 -6.34 -2.18 1.35
C VAL A 353 -6.89 -3.27 0.45
N GLN A 354 -6.30 -3.46 -0.73
CA GLN A 354 -6.60 -4.58 -1.63
C GLN A 354 -5.65 -5.73 -1.40
N ILE A 355 -6.18 -6.96 -1.31
CA ILE A 355 -5.39 -8.15 -1.03
C ILE A 355 -5.45 -9.06 -2.24
N PHE A 356 -4.29 -9.30 -2.85
CA PHE A 356 -4.12 -10.17 -4.00
C PHE A 356 -3.42 -11.45 -3.58
N ARG A 357 -3.91 -12.58 -4.10
CA ARG A 357 -3.20 -13.85 -3.99
C ARG A 357 -1.89 -13.77 -4.78
N LYS A 358 -0.93 -14.65 -4.46
CA LYS A 358 0.40 -14.72 -5.10
C LYS A 358 0.42 -14.85 -6.64
N ASP A 359 -0.73 -15.11 -7.26
CA ASP A 359 -0.92 -15.18 -8.72
C ASP A 359 -1.64 -13.95 -9.32
N GLY A 360 -1.88 -12.91 -8.54
CA GLY A 360 -2.52 -11.65 -8.97
C GLY A 360 -4.04 -11.63 -8.86
N VAL A 361 -4.68 -12.71 -8.40
CA VAL A 361 -6.15 -12.73 -8.20
C VAL A 361 -6.53 -11.87 -6.99
N LEU A 362 -7.44 -10.91 -7.18
CA LEU A 362 -8.00 -10.12 -6.08
C LEU A 362 -8.83 -11.02 -5.16
N LEU A 363 -8.38 -11.17 -3.91
CA LEU A 363 -9.05 -11.94 -2.88
C LEU A 363 -10.17 -11.14 -2.21
N GLY A 364 -9.87 -9.88 -1.88
CA GLY A 364 -10.72 -9.08 -1.03
C GLY A 364 -10.14 -7.70 -0.74
N LYS A 365 -10.89 -6.92 0.05
CA LYS A 365 -10.42 -5.64 0.60
C LYS A 365 -10.64 -5.58 2.10
N VAL A 366 -9.73 -4.91 2.81
CA VAL A 366 -10.08 -4.18 4.02
C VAL A 366 -10.63 -2.83 3.57
N PHE A 367 -11.95 -2.72 3.45
CA PHE A 367 -12.61 -1.53 2.95
C PHE A 367 -12.74 -0.50 4.08
N ILE A 368 -12.03 0.61 3.95
CA ILE A 368 -12.06 1.72 4.91
C ILE A 368 -13.02 2.81 4.45
N GLY A 369 -13.24 2.94 3.13
CA GLY A 369 -14.08 3.99 2.55
C GLY A 369 -13.41 5.36 2.51
N SER A 370 -12.10 5.42 2.76
CA SER A 370 -11.25 6.59 2.61
C SER A 370 -9.87 6.16 2.11
N ASN A 371 -9.09 7.13 1.66
CA ASN A 371 -7.74 6.89 1.18
C ASN A 371 -6.88 6.23 2.28
N VAL A 372 -6.22 5.14 1.91
CA VAL A 372 -5.17 4.48 2.69
C VAL A 372 -3.87 4.70 1.94
N ALA A 373 -2.89 5.30 2.59
CA ALA A 373 -1.58 5.54 1.99
C ALA A 373 -0.61 4.38 2.26
N ASN A 374 -0.66 3.76 3.46
CA ASN A 374 0.27 2.69 3.80
C ASN A 374 -0.28 1.73 4.87
N MET A 375 0.39 0.60 5.08
CA MET A 375 0.07 -0.39 6.12
C MET A 375 1.30 -1.14 6.60
N ALA A 376 1.24 -1.71 7.80
CA ALA A 376 2.25 -2.67 8.26
C ALA A 376 1.65 -3.76 9.15
N PHE A 377 2.26 -4.95 9.08
CA PHE A 377 1.96 -6.01 10.04
C PHE A 377 2.60 -5.70 11.40
N ALA A 378 1.78 -5.66 12.44
CA ALA A 378 2.16 -5.29 13.81
C ALA A 378 2.12 -6.49 14.77
N GLY A 379 2.66 -7.64 14.36
CA GLY A 379 2.62 -8.90 15.11
C GLY A 379 1.41 -9.78 14.76
N ASP A 380 1.17 -10.82 15.56
CA ASP A 380 0.32 -11.96 15.18
C ASP A 380 -1.08 -11.55 14.72
N GLY A 381 -1.33 -11.69 13.41
CA GLY A 381 -2.62 -11.39 12.80
C GLY A 381 -3.05 -9.93 12.84
N ARG A 382 -2.14 -8.99 13.08
CA ARG A 382 -2.46 -7.56 13.21
C ARG A 382 -1.94 -6.79 12.01
N LEU A 383 -2.83 -6.21 11.24
CA LEU A 383 -2.49 -5.27 10.16
C LEU A 383 -2.89 -3.86 10.61
N VAL A 384 -1.91 -2.98 10.81
CA VAL A 384 -2.15 -1.56 11.05
C VAL A 384 -2.25 -0.85 9.71
N VAL A 385 -3.30 -0.05 9.54
CA VAL A 385 -3.64 0.64 8.29
C VAL A 385 -3.69 2.14 8.56
N LEU A 386 -2.95 2.93 7.77
CA LEU A 386 -2.85 4.38 7.91
C LEU A 386 -3.80 5.06 6.92
N ALA A 387 -4.83 5.73 7.44
CA ALA A 387 -5.93 6.29 6.65
C ALA A 387 -6.18 7.76 7.02
N GLY A 388 -5.31 8.65 6.56
CA GLY A 388 -5.46 10.09 6.74
C GLY A 388 -5.40 10.51 8.20
N THR A 389 -6.54 10.85 8.81
CA THR A 389 -6.60 11.30 10.22
C THR A 389 -6.70 10.15 11.22
N SER A 390 -6.71 8.90 10.74
CA SER A 390 -7.04 7.72 11.54
C SER A 390 -6.07 6.56 11.32
N VAL A 391 -5.80 5.84 12.40
CA VAL A 391 -5.10 4.55 12.38
C VAL A 391 -6.14 3.46 12.61
N PHE A 392 -6.21 2.49 11.70
CA PHE A 392 -7.05 1.31 11.85
C PHE A 392 -6.20 0.08 12.18
N LEU A 393 -6.82 -0.88 12.88
CA LEU A 393 -6.30 -2.23 13.06
C LEU A 393 -7.29 -3.21 12.44
N ALA A 394 -6.82 -3.97 11.45
CA ALA A 394 -7.49 -5.19 11.01
C ALA A 394 -6.84 -6.38 11.73
N LYS A 395 -7.64 -7.09 12.54
CA LYS A 395 -7.27 -8.40 13.08
C LYS A 395 -7.69 -9.46 12.06
N ILE A 396 -6.72 -10.23 11.58
CA ILE A 396 -6.87 -11.27 10.57
C ILE A 396 -6.02 -12.51 10.93
N ALA A 397 -6.16 -13.61 10.20
CA ALA A 397 -5.37 -14.83 10.41
C ALA A 397 -3.99 -14.78 9.74
N ALA A 398 -3.87 -14.06 8.62
CA ALA A 398 -2.61 -13.90 7.90
C ALA A 398 -1.54 -13.21 8.75
N LYS A 399 -0.28 -13.63 8.54
CA LYS A 399 0.88 -13.14 9.29
C LYS A 399 1.85 -12.46 8.34
N GLY A 400 2.32 -11.28 8.74
CA GLY A 400 3.33 -10.55 7.98
C GLY A 400 4.68 -11.26 7.96
N SER A 401 5.44 -11.03 6.89
CA SER A 401 6.83 -11.42 6.79
C SER A 401 7.69 -10.45 7.62
N LEU A 402 7.83 -10.66 8.92
CA LEU A 402 8.70 -9.83 9.75
C LEU A 402 10.15 -10.04 9.34
N VAL A 403 10.86 -8.95 9.03
CA VAL A 403 12.31 -8.98 8.85
C VAL A 403 12.95 -9.16 10.23
N THR A 404 13.37 -10.38 10.55
CA THR A 404 14.18 -10.65 11.74
C THR A 404 15.65 -10.47 11.37
N SER A 405 16.13 -9.23 11.27
CA SER A 405 17.56 -8.92 11.05
C SER A 405 18.23 -8.42 12.32
#